data_AF-A0A960H4V5-F1
#
_entry.id   AF-A0A960H4V5-F1
#
_cell.length_a   1.000
_cell.length_b   1.000
_cell.length_c   1.000
_cell.angle_alpha   90.00
_cell.angle_beta   90.00
_cell.angle_gamma   90.00
#
_symmetry.space_group_name_H-M   'P 1'
#
loop_
_entity.id
_entity.type
_entity.pdbx_description
1 polymer ?
#
loop_
_entity_poly.entity_id
_entity_poly.type
_entity_poly.pdbx_seq_one_letter_code
_entity_poly.pdbx_strand_id
1 'polypeptide(L)'
;QERDAAFLNKHKASKHHPALPLYDGEDARRALELFDTRPFGQEFTLAGDGPVVTFRRAGHILGAATVDLLWHGRRIVFTGDLGRYDDPIMFDPEPVQSADYLVMESTYGDRVRERTDPAGTLADVIGATVDRGGTVVVPA
;
A
#
# COMPACT_ATOMS: atom_id res chain seq x y z
N GLN A 1 -9.34 -9.84 -11.35
CA GLN A 1 -9.81 -11.24 -11.27
C GLN A 1 -10.63 -11.68 -12.48
N GLU A 2 -11.85 -11.16 -12.70
CA GLU A 2 -12.67 -11.59 -13.86
C GLU A 2 -12.02 -11.29 -15.21
N ARG A 3 -11.44 -10.09 -15.37
CA ARG A 3 -10.65 -9.72 -16.56
C ARG A 3 -9.44 -10.63 -16.76
N ASP A 4 -8.78 -11.03 -15.67
CA ASP A 4 -7.62 -11.92 -15.72
C ASP A 4 -8.06 -13.33 -16.14
N ALA A 5 -9.14 -13.85 -15.57
CA ALA A 5 -9.74 -15.12 -15.98
C ALA A 5 -10.16 -15.11 -17.46
N ALA A 6 -10.78 -14.02 -17.93
CA ALA A 6 -11.13 -13.83 -19.35
C ALA A 6 -9.88 -13.79 -20.24
N PHE A 7 -8.83 -13.07 -19.82
CA PHE A 7 -7.55 -13.02 -20.52
C PHE A 7 -6.90 -14.41 -20.61
N LEU A 8 -6.88 -15.17 -19.52
CA LEU A 8 -6.32 -16.52 -19.46
C LEU A 8 -7.10 -17.51 -20.33
N ASN A 9 -8.43 -17.42 -20.33
CA ASN A 9 -9.29 -18.23 -21.22
C ASN A 9 -9.04 -17.87 -22.69
N LYS A 10 -8.93 -16.58 -23.02
CA LYS A 10 -8.65 -16.10 -24.39
C LYS A 10 -7.31 -16.62 -24.92
N HIS A 11 -6.28 -16.63 -24.08
CA HIS A 11 -4.92 -17.03 -24.47
C HIS A 11 -4.59 -18.50 -24.14
N LYS A 12 -5.54 -19.27 -23.59
CA LYS A 12 -5.33 -20.66 -23.11
C LYS A 12 -4.11 -20.80 -22.18
N ALA A 13 -3.87 -19.78 -21.36
CA ALA A 13 -2.67 -19.66 -20.53
C ALA A 13 -2.84 -20.17 -19.09
N SER A 14 -3.90 -20.94 -18.82
CA SER A 14 -4.20 -21.52 -17.51
C SER A 14 -4.18 -23.04 -17.57
N LYS A 15 -3.87 -23.68 -16.43
CA LYS A 15 -4.03 -25.12 -16.22
C LYS A 15 -5.51 -25.52 -15.99
N HIS A 16 -6.37 -24.55 -15.68
CA HIS A 16 -7.79 -24.77 -15.44
C HIS A 16 -8.61 -24.42 -16.68
N HIS A 17 -9.62 -25.24 -17.00
CA HIS A 17 -10.47 -25.10 -18.18
C HIS A 17 -11.95 -25.29 -17.80
N PRO A 18 -12.73 -24.20 -17.64
CA PRO A 18 -12.33 -22.80 -17.78
C PRO A 18 -11.46 -22.30 -16.61
N ALA A 19 -10.67 -21.25 -16.86
CA ALA A 19 -10.13 -20.44 -15.78
C ALA A 19 -11.29 -19.65 -15.15
N LEU A 20 -11.46 -19.77 -13.84
CA LEU A 20 -12.46 -19.02 -13.07
C LEU A 20 -11.75 -17.91 -12.27
N PRO A 21 -12.41 -16.76 -12.04
CA PRO A 21 -11.90 -15.76 -11.11
C PRO A 21 -11.92 -16.30 -9.67
N LEU A 22 -11.04 -15.80 -8.82
CA LEU A 22 -11.05 -16.15 -7.38
C LEU A 22 -12.25 -15.56 -6.63
N TYR A 23 -12.75 -14.41 -7.10
CA TYR A 23 -13.93 -13.70 -6.60
C TYR A 23 -14.49 -12.83 -7.73
N ASP A 24 -15.78 -12.52 -7.68
CA ASP A 24 -16.44 -11.62 -8.62
C ASP A 24 -16.67 -10.21 -8.03
N GLY A 25 -17.29 -9.33 -8.82
CA GLY A 25 -17.62 -7.97 -8.36
C GLY A 25 -18.57 -7.95 -7.16
N GLU A 26 -19.48 -8.91 -7.06
CA GLU A 26 -20.46 -8.98 -5.96
C GLU A 26 -19.81 -9.48 -4.67
N ASP A 27 -18.88 -10.43 -4.75
CA ASP A 27 -18.02 -10.83 -3.63
C ASP A 27 -17.28 -9.62 -3.07
N ALA A 28 -16.64 -8.84 -3.94
CA ALA A 28 -15.91 -7.64 -3.52
C ALA A 28 -16.84 -6.63 -2.83
N ARG A 29 -18.04 -6.41 -3.38
CA ARG A 29 -19.04 -5.50 -2.80
C ARG A 29 -19.49 -5.95 -1.41
N ARG A 30 -19.76 -7.25 -1.22
CA ARG A 30 -20.10 -7.82 0.09
C ARG A 30 -18.96 -7.70 1.09
N ALA A 31 -17.72 -7.91 0.66
CA ALA A 31 -16.56 -7.81 1.54
C ALA A 31 -16.38 -6.39 2.11
N LEU A 32 -16.66 -5.36 1.31
CA LEU A 32 -16.60 -3.96 1.76
C LEU A 32 -17.62 -3.64 2.88
N GLU A 33 -18.78 -4.31 2.89
CA GLU A 33 -19.80 -4.13 3.94
C GLU A 33 -19.33 -4.65 5.31
N LEU A 34 -18.27 -5.47 5.34
CA LEU A 34 -17.71 -6.05 6.58
C LEU A 34 -16.62 -5.16 7.20
N PHE A 35 -16.25 -4.05 6.57
CA PHE A 35 -15.19 -3.18 7.07
C PHE A 35 -15.70 -2.31 8.21
N ASP A 36 -14.93 -2.28 9.31
CA ASP A 36 -15.12 -1.34 10.41
C ASP A 36 -13.96 -0.34 10.42
N THR A 37 -14.26 0.92 10.13
CA THR A 37 -13.25 1.97 10.01
C THR A 37 -12.83 2.50 11.37
N ARG A 38 -11.54 2.69 11.59
CA ARG A 38 -10.98 3.30 12.80
C ARG A 38 -10.16 4.53 12.46
N PRO A 39 -10.27 5.62 13.22
CA PRO A 39 -9.47 6.82 12.97
C PRO A 39 -8.02 6.60 13.40
N PHE A 40 -7.11 7.33 12.74
CA PHE A 40 -5.70 7.36 13.13
C PHE A 40 -5.52 7.98 14.52
N GLY A 41 -4.52 7.49 15.26
CA GLY A 41 -4.14 7.99 16.58
C GLY A 41 -5.11 7.62 17.71
N GLN A 42 -6.22 6.92 17.43
CA GLN A 42 -7.15 6.46 18.45
C GLN A 42 -6.93 4.97 18.74
N GLU A 43 -6.83 4.65 20.04
CA GLU A 43 -6.79 3.28 20.53
C GLU A 43 -8.16 2.61 20.41
N PHE A 44 -8.16 1.34 19.98
CA PHE A 44 -9.34 0.47 20.05
C PHE A 44 -8.92 -0.97 20.36
N THR A 45 -9.80 -1.71 21.04
CA THR A 45 -9.55 -3.10 21.43
C THR A 45 -10.24 -4.05 20.46
N LEU A 46 -9.53 -5.07 19.98
CA LEU A 46 -10.15 -6.14 19.19
C LEU A 46 -11.08 -7.00 20.06
N ALA A 47 -12.09 -7.61 19.46
CA ALA A 47 -13.09 -8.42 20.17
C ALA A 47 -12.47 -9.59 20.96
N GLY A 48 -13.15 -10.01 22.03
CA GLY A 48 -12.76 -11.17 22.84
C GLY A 48 -11.52 -10.94 23.71
N ASP A 49 -11.45 -9.79 24.38
CA ASP A 49 -10.28 -9.35 25.16
C ASP A 49 -9.00 -9.31 24.32
N GLY A 50 -9.10 -8.90 23.06
CA GLY A 50 -7.98 -8.85 22.11
C GLY A 50 -7.00 -7.68 22.35
N PRO A 51 -6.00 -7.52 21.47
CA PRO A 51 -5.00 -6.46 21.63
C PRO A 51 -5.61 -5.07 21.49
N VAL A 52 -4.94 -4.11 22.15
CA VAL A 52 -5.18 -2.69 21.91
C VAL A 52 -4.40 -2.31 20.66
N VAL A 53 -5.09 -1.69 19.71
CA VAL A 53 -4.57 -1.33 18.39
C VAL A 53 -4.61 0.18 18.25
N THR A 54 -3.54 0.76 17.72
CA THR A 54 -3.53 2.13 17.21
C THR A 54 -3.08 2.12 15.76
N PHE A 55 -3.85 2.78 14.89
CA PHE A 55 -3.41 3.07 13.53
C PHE A 55 -2.64 4.39 13.51
N ARG A 56 -1.46 4.39 12.90
CA ARG A 56 -0.61 5.56 12.69
C ARG A 56 -0.40 5.74 11.19
N ARG A 57 -0.30 6.98 10.70
CA ARG A 57 -0.11 7.20 9.25
C ARG A 57 1.22 6.59 8.80
N ALA A 58 1.18 5.76 7.77
CA ALA A 58 2.39 5.22 7.14
C ALA A 58 2.91 6.09 5.98
N GLY A 59 2.09 7.00 5.46
CA GLY A 59 2.49 7.97 4.42
C GLY A 59 2.72 7.40 3.02
N HIS A 60 2.49 6.11 2.77
CA HIS A 60 2.77 5.47 1.48
C HIS A 60 1.73 5.78 0.40
N ILE A 61 0.45 5.60 0.75
CA ILE A 61 -0.73 5.99 -0.06
C ILE A 61 -1.83 6.47 0.89
N LEU A 62 -2.91 7.02 0.34
CA LEU A 62 -4.06 7.47 1.14
C LEU A 62 -4.62 6.30 1.97
N GLY A 63 -4.74 6.52 3.28
CA GLY A 63 -5.21 5.51 4.22
C GLY A 63 -4.16 4.47 4.64
N ALA A 64 -2.92 4.53 4.12
CA ALA A 64 -1.85 3.64 4.56
C ALA A 64 -1.55 3.82 6.05
N ALA A 65 -1.49 2.71 6.78
CA ALA A 65 -1.37 2.70 8.23
C ALA A 65 -0.27 1.75 8.71
N THR A 66 0.53 2.23 9.66
CA THR A 66 1.29 1.40 10.57
C THR A 66 0.36 0.94 11.69
N VAL A 67 0.37 -0.35 11.98
CA VAL A 67 -0.46 -0.97 13.02
C VAL A 67 0.40 -1.20 14.26
N ASP A 68 0.14 -0.41 15.31
CA ASP A 68 0.81 -0.48 16.62
C ASP A 68 -0.09 -1.30 17.57
N LEU A 69 0.34 -2.52 17.90
CA LEU A 69 -0.41 -3.47 18.73
C LEU A 69 0.22 -3.59 20.11
N LEU A 70 -0.57 -3.40 21.17
CA LEU A 70 -0.21 -3.74 22.54
C LEU A 70 -0.97 -5.00 22.96
N TRP A 71 -0.21 -6.08 23.21
CA TRP A 71 -0.74 -7.38 23.60
C TRP A 71 0.02 -7.99 24.77
N HIS A 72 -0.66 -8.25 25.88
CA HIS A 72 -0.05 -8.79 27.11
C HIS A 72 1.25 -8.07 27.53
N GLY A 73 1.27 -6.73 27.43
CA GLY A 73 2.43 -5.91 27.78
C GLY A 73 3.57 -5.92 26.75
N ARG A 74 3.39 -6.57 25.59
CA ARG A 74 4.33 -6.54 24.45
C ARG A 74 3.80 -5.66 23.34
N ARG A 75 4.67 -4.85 22.76
CA ARG A 75 4.34 -4.00 21.61
C ARG A 75 4.86 -4.62 20.32
N ILE A 76 3.94 -4.89 19.39
CA ILE A 76 4.23 -5.44 18.06
C ILE A 76 3.80 -4.40 17.03
N VAL A 77 4.72 -4.00 16.15
CA VAL A 77 4.47 -2.98 15.15
C VAL A 77 4.56 -3.59 13.76
N PHE A 78 3.49 -3.45 12.98
CA PHE A 78 3.48 -3.78 11.55
C PHE A 78 3.54 -2.47 10.76
N THR A 79 4.61 -2.25 10.00
CA THR A 79 4.79 -0.97 9.29
C THR A 79 3.89 -0.85 8.07
N GLY A 80 3.61 -1.99 7.40
CA GLY A 80 3.22 -1.99 6.00
C GLY A 80 4.31 -1.34 5.13
N ASP A 81 3.93 -0.90 3.94
CA ASP A 81 4.77 -0.05 3.10
C ASP A 81 4.89 1.33 3.74
N LEU A 82 6.12 1.77 3.97
CA LEU A 82 6.39 3.10 4.49
C LEU A 82 6.52 4.11 3.35
N GLY A 83 5.85 5.25 3.55
CA GLY A 83 5.97 6.41 2.71
C GLY A 83 7.29 7.13 2.88
N ARG A 84 7.46 8.17 2.06
CA ARG A 84 8.59 9.08 2.17
C ARG A 84 8.19 10.27 3.03
N TYR A 85 9.18 10.83 3.72
CA TYR A 85 9.05 12.15 4.30
C TYR A 85 9.05 13.21 3.20
N ASP A 86 8.40 14.34 3.48
CA ASP A 86 8.31 15.51 2.60
C ASP A 86 7.70 15.19 1.21
N ASP A 87 6.81 14.20 1.15
CA ASP A 87 6.06 13.93 -0.07
C ASP A 87 5.07 15.08 -0.36
N PRO A 88 4.94 15.56 -1.61
CA PRO A 88 4.09 16.71 -1.92
C PRO A 88 2.59 16.51 -1.66
N ILE A 89 2.13 15.25 -1.61
CA ILE A 89 0.70 14.90 -1.53
C ILE A 89 0.39 14.14 -0.24
N MET A 90 1.33 13.32 0.22
CA MET A 90 1.14 12.46 1.38
C MET A 90 1.56 13.14 2.69
N PHE A 91 0.90 12.75 3.78
CA PHE A 91 1.40 13.05 5.13
C PHE A 91 2.65 12.23 5.41
N ASP A 92 3.57 12.81 6.18
CA ASP A 92 4.74 12.10 6.67
C ASP A 92 4.34 10.83 7.47
N PRO A 93 5.14 9.75 7.38
CA PRO A 93 4.99 8.59 8.24
C PRO A 93 5.13 8.99 9.72
N GLU A 94 4.14 8.63 10.53
CA GLU A 94 4.14 8.86 11.99
C GLU A 94 5.08 7.87 12.69
N PRO A 95 6.06 8.34 13.48
CA PRO A 95 7.01 7.46 14.15
C PRO A 95 6.36 6.68 15.29
N VAL A 96 6.79 5.42 15.45
CA VAL A 96 6.50 4.62 16.64
C VAL A 96 7.68 4.72 17.60
N GLN A 97 7.42 5.12 18.85
CA GLN A 97 8.47 5.40 19.85
C GLN A 97 9.30 4.18 20.23
N SER A 98 8.67 3.00 20.27
CA SER A 98 9.31 1.75 20.66
C SER A 98 8.51 0.56 20.14
N ALA A 99 9.17 -0.59 19.99
CA ALA A 99 8.54 -1.87 19.68
C ALA A 99 9.37 -2.99 20.32
N ASP A 100 8.71 -4.01 20.90
CA ASP A 100 9.38 -5.27 21.23
C ASP A 100 9.64 -6.09 19.96
N TYR A 101 8.69 -6.02 19.01
CA TYR A 101 8.77 -6.69 17.71
C TYR A 101 8.39 -5.72 16.60
N LEU A 102 9.22 -5.66 15.56
CA LEU A 102 8.97 -4.88 14.35
C LEU A 102 8.83 -5.83 13.17
N VAL A 103 7.67 -5.79 12.52
CA VAL A 103 7.39 -6.50 11.28
C VAL A 103 7.34 -5.46 10.17
N MET A 104 8.31 -5.54 9.27
CA MET A 104 8.46 -4.59 8.17
C MET A 104 8.72 -5.30 6.86
N GLU A 105 8.37 -4.66 5.77
CA GLU A 105 8.77 -5.08 4.44
C GLU A 105 10.13 -4.46 4.04
N SER A 106 10.77 -5.08 3.04
CA SER A 106 12.06 -4.62 2.51
C SER A 106 12.02 -4.57 0.98
N THR A 107 11.18 -3.69 0.44
CA THR A 107 10.98 -3.54 -1.01
C THR A 107 12.26 -3.15 -1.76
N TYR A 108 13.18 -2.45 -1.10
CA TYR A 108 14.51 -2.08 -1.63
C TYR A 108 15.64 -2.37 -0.63
N GLY A 109 15.63 -3.56 0.00
CA GLY A 109 16.60 -3.92 1.04
C GLY A 109 18.06 -3.97 0.61
N ASP A 110 18.35 -4.03 -0.70
CA ASP A 110 19.70 -4.15 -1.27
C ASP A 110 20.27 -2.83 -1.81
N ARG A 111 19.52 -1.72 -1.74
CA ARG A 111 19.88 -0.46 -2.39
C ARG A 111 19.82 0.73 -1.44
N VAL A 112 20.85 1.57 -1.49
CA VAL A 112 20.81 2.89 -0.87
C VAL A 112 20.10 3.85 -1.82
N ARG A 113 19.10 4.56 -1.31
CA ARG A 113 18.35 5.53 -2.09
C ARG A 113 19.06 6.88 -2.06
N GLU A 114 19.54 7.33 -3.21
CA GLU A 114 20.11 8.67 -3.35
C GLU A 114 19.01 9.74 -3.20
N ARG A 115 19.35 10.88 -2.59
CA ARG A 115 18.49 12.07 -2.58
C ARG A 115 18.54 12.69 -3.97
N THR A 116 17.57 12.33 -4.81
CA THR A 116 17.39 12.92 -6.14
C THR A 116 16.29 14.00 -6.11
N ASP A 117 16.19 14.77 -7.21
CA ASP A 117 15.02 15.59 -7.54
C ASP A 117 14.22 14.88 -8.65
N PRO A 118 13.26 14.00 -8.30
CA PRO A 118 12.44 13.31 -9.30
C PRO A 118 11.58 14.27 -10.11
N ALA A 119 11.16 15.40 -9.52
CA ALA A 119 10.29 16.36 -10.19
C ALA A 119 11.04 17.09 -11.30
N GLY A 120 12.25 17.57 -11.02
CA GLY A 120 13.15 18.15 -12.03
C GLY A 120 13.47 17.15 -13.14
N THR A 121 13.84 15.92 -12.77
CA THR A 121 14.14 14.86 -13.76
C THR A 121 12.94 14.57 -14.67
N LEU A 122 11.74 14.50 -14.11
CA LEU A 122 10.53 14.27 -14.89
C LEU A 122 10.19 15.48 -15.78
N ALA A 123 10.39 16.71 -15.29
CA ALA A 123 10.19 17.93 -16.06
C ALA A 123 11.12 17.99 -17.28
N ASP A 124 12.39 17.62 -17.12
CA ASP A 124 13.37 17.57 -18.22
C ASP A 124 12.94 16.57 -19.30
N VAL A 125 12.52 15.36 -18.91
CA VAL A 125 12.07 14.32 -19.85
C VAL A 125 10.81 14.76 -20.61
N ILE A 126 9.86 15.37 -19.90
CA ILE A 126 8.63 15.89 -20.51
C ILE A 126 8.97 17.01 -21.49
N GLY A 127 9.77 18.00 -21.06
CA GLY A 127 10.17 19.14 -21.88
C GLY A 127 10.87 18.69 -23.16
N ALA A 128 11.90 17.85 -23.05
CA ALA A 128 12.64 17.34 -24.20
C ALA A 128 11.79 16.51 -25.18
N THR A 129 10.72 15.87 -24.70
CA THR A 129 9.77 15.12 -25.54
C THR A 129 8.78 16.05 -26.24
N VAL A 130 8.29 17.08 -25.55
CA VAL A 130 7.35 18.05 -26.11
C VAL A 130 8.05 18.94 -27.16
N ASP A 131 9.28 19.38 -26.90
CA ASP A 131 10.05 20.25 -27.82
C ASP A 131 10.31 19.60 -29.19
N ARG A 132 10.32 18.26 -29.26
CA ARG A 132 10.43 17.50 -30.51
C ARG A 132 9.10 17.12 -31.15
N GLY A 133 7.98 17.61 -30.62
CA GLY A 133 6.63 17.27 -31.07
C GLY A 133 6.20 15.83 -30.74
N GLY A 134 6.82 15.21 -29.73
CA GLY A 134 6.51 13.84 -29.31
C GLY A 134 5.33 13.75 -28.34
N THR A 135 4.98 12.52 -27.96
CA THR A 135 3.95 12.23 -26.95
C THR A 135 4.58 11.48 -25.77
N VAL A 136 4.27 11.91 -24.55
CA VAL A 136 4.66 11.22 -23.31
C VAL A 136 3.50 10.34 -22.85
N VAL A 137 3.76 9.06 -22.61
CA VAL A 137 2.80 8.12 -22.00
C VAL A 137 3.34 7.72 -20.62
N VAL A 138 2.57 8.01 -19.58
CA VAL A 138 2.91 7.66 -18.19
C VAL A 138 1.94 6.58 -17.72
N PRO A 139 2.32 5.29 -17.75
CA PRO A 139 1.52 4.24 -17.15
C PRO A 139 1.58 4.37 -15.62
N ALA A 140 0.43 4.23 -14.97
CA ALA A 140 0.29 4.20 -13.52
C ALA A 140 -0.65 3.05 -13.13
#